data_AF-A0A415SAI4-F1
#
_entry.id   AF-A0A415SAI4-F1
#
_cell.length_a   1.000
_cell.length_b   1.000
_cell.length_c   1.000
_cell.angle_alpha   90.00
_cell.angle_beta   90.00
_cell.angle_gamma   90.00
#
_symmetry.space_group_name_H-M   'P 1'
#
loop_
_entity.id
_entity.type
_entity.pdbx_description
1 polymer ?
#
loop_
_entity_poly.entity_id
_entity_poly.type
_entity_poly.pdbx_seq_one_letter_code
_entity_poly.pdbx_strand_id
1 'polypeptide(L)'
;MKYRLVNFCEFDKYAEKSYCAIHGVSETLNLGDITKVNEQEIPYFNMICGGSPCQDFSLAGKQAGSVWKCKDCGYAYNPLQIHYTKRDTCEKCGSHNLDKTRSSLLVEWLRMIRGVRPDWGIYENVKNIVGKKFKDTTFKAFEEELHEYGYNTYWSVLNAKNYGIPQNRERVYLILIKKELDNGKFEFPKSLDISVSMMDILEEEVEEKFYLPQEKVQKLIQDMENRKALLFEPDEEQTKKLKMI
;
A
#
# COMPACT_ATOMS: atom_id res chain seq x y z
N MET A 1 14.40 18.67 0.47
CA MET A 1 14.73 18.13 -0.86
C MET A 1 13.82 18.80 -1.87
N LYS A 2 14.35 19.46 -2.91
CA LYS A 2 13.52 20.09 -3.95
C LYS A 2 13.09 19.00 -4.94
N TYR A 3 11.79 18.88 -5.20
CA TYR A 3 11.24 18.02 -6.24
C TYR A 3 10.29 18.82 -7.13
N ARG A 4 10.01 18.30 -8.33
CA ARG A 4 8.99 18.83 -9.22
C ARG A 4 8.01 17.69 -9.52
N LEU A 5 6.74 17.88 -9.20
CA LEU A 5 5.71 16.93 -9.56
C LEU A 5 5.53 16.94 -11.09
N VAL A 6 5.66 15.77 -11.71
CA VAL A 6 5.36 15.61 -13.15
C VAL A 6 3.87 15.31 -13.31
N ASN A 7 3.41 14.24 -12.66
CA ASN A 7 2.00 13.85 -12.61
C ASN A 7 1.69 13.11 -11.31
N PHE A 8 0.41 13.01 -10.96
CA PHE A 8 -0.11 12.05 -9.99
C PHE A 8 -1.26 11.24 -10.63
N CYS A 9 -1.66 10.12 -10.05
CA CYS A 9 -2.69 9.25 -10.63
C CYS A 9 -3.65 8.77 -9.53
N GLU A 10 -4.85 9.33 -9.51
CA GLU A 10 -5.90 8.98 -8.56
C GLU A 10 -7.27 9.01 -9.25
N PHE A 11 -8.04 7.93 -9.17
CA PHE A 11 -9.34 7.83 -9.81
C PHE A 11 -10.49 8.29 -8.91
N ASP A 12 -10.29 8.27 -7.58
CA ASP A 12 -11.28 8.75 -6.63
C ASP A 12 -11.27 10.29 -6.55
N LYS A 13 -12.39 10.88 -6.95
CA LYS A 13 -12.58 12.34 -6.98
C LYS A 13 -12.40 13.04 -5.64
N TYR A 14 -12.61 12.36 -4.50
CA TYR A 14 -12.47 12.96 -3.18
C TYR A 14 -11.00 12.93 -2.74
N ALA A 15 -10.29 11.84 -3.06
CA ALA A 15 -8.86 11.72 -2.85
C ALA A 15 -8.09 12.74 -3.71
N GLU A 16 -8.46 12.90 -4.99
CA GLU A 16 -7.91 13.93 -5.89
C GLU A 16 -8.03 15.33 -5.29
N LYS A 17 -9.25 15.72 -4.89
CA LYS A 17 -9.51 17.05 -4.30
C LYS A 17 -8.69 17.28 -3.04
N SER A 18 -8.61 16.28 -2.17
CA SER A 18 -7.82 16.35 -0.95
C SER A 18 -6.33 16.50 -1.27
N TYR A 19 -5.81 15.73 -2.23
CA TYR A 19 -4.42 15.79 -2.67
C TYR A 19 -4.07 17.19 -3.21
N CYS A 20 -4.91 17.73 -4.10
CA CYS A 20 -4.72 19.06 -4.68
C CYS A 20 -4.73 20.16 -3.61
N ALA A 21 -5.65 20.07 -2.64
CA ALA A 21 -5.73 21.02 -1.53
C ALA A 21 -4.51 20.96 -0.60
N ILE A 22 -4.04 19.76 -0.24
CA ILE A 22 -2.88 19.56 0.66
C ILE A 22 -1.58 20.02 0.00
N HIS A 23 -1.40 19.72 -1.29
CA HIS A 23 -0.14 19.95 -2.00
C HIS A 23 -0.12 21.24 -2.84
N GLY A 24 -1.25 21.93 -2.98
CA GLY A 24 -1.35 23.15 -3.78
C GLY A 24 -1.09 22.91 -5.27
N VAL A 25 -1.53 21.76 -5.80
CA VAL A 25 -1.29 21.35 -7.19
C VAL A 25 -2.59 21.36 -8.01
N SER A 26 -2.47 21.53 -9.33
CA SER A 26 -3.62 21.53 -10.24
C SER A 26 -4.13 20.11 -10.50
N GLU A 27 -5.46 19.94 -10.52
CA GLU A 27 -6.14 18.71 -10.95
C GLU A 27 -5.74 18.30 -12.38
N THR A 28 -5.29 19.24 -13.22
CA THR A 28 -4.80 18.95 -14.58
C THR A 28 -3.55 18.06 -14.61
N LEU A 29 -2.87 17.86 -13.49
CA LEU A 29 -1.73 16.93 -13.36
C LEU A 29 -2.17 15.50 -13.02
N ASN A 30 -3.45 15.29 -12.70
CA ASN A 30 -4.00 13.98 -12.41
C ASN A 30 -4.17 13.17 -13.71
N LEU A 31 -3.62 11.96 -13.73
CA LEU A 31 -3.78 11.00 -14.81
C LEU A 31 -5.10 10.20 -14.71
N GLY A 32 -5.75 10.23 -13.54
CA GLY A 32 -7.03 9.57 -13.31
C GLY A 32 -6.92 8.04 -13.24
N ASP A 33 -7.64 7.36 -14.14
CA ASP A 33 -7.68 5.89 -14.23
C ASP A 33 -6.43 5.35 -14.92
N ILE A 34 -5.52 4.77 -14.14
CA ILE A 34 -4.23 4.26 -14.63
C ILE A 34 -4.37 3.28 -15.80
N THR A 35 -5.47 2.53 -15.90
CA THR A 35 -5.70 1.55 -16.97
C THR A 35 -5.87 2.17 -18.35
N LYS A 36 -6.12 3.49 -18.41
CA LYS A 36 -6.31 4.27 -19.63
C LYS A 36 -5.11 5.15 -19.97
N VAL A 37 -4.13 5.23 -19.07
CA VAL A 37 -2.94 6.06 -19.25
C VAL A 37 -2.02 5.40 -20.26
N ASN A 38 -1.62 6.13 -21.30
CA ASN A 38 -0.60 5.70 -22.26
C ASN A 38 0.79 6.00 -21.70
N GLU A 39 1.60 4.98 -21.35
CA GLU A 39 2.88 5.19 -20.70
C GLU A 39 3.93 5.86 -21.60
N GLN A 40 3.74 5.84 -22.92
CA GLN A 40 4.62 6.45 -23.91
C GLN A 40 4.39 7.96 -24.07
N GLU A 41 3.24 8.48 -23.64
CA GLU A 41 2.89 9.90 -23.72
C GLU A 41 3.28 10.69 -22.45
N ILE A 42 3.75 9.97 -21.43
CA ILE A 42 4.05 10.56 -20.13
C ILE A 42 5.42 11.24 -20.18
N PRO A 43 5.52 12.53 -19.75
CA PRO A 43 6.81 13.19 -19.65
C PRO A 43 7.75 12.41 -18.74
N TYR A 44 9.02 12.35 -19.11
CA TYR A 44 10.03 11.66 -18.32
C TYR A 44 10.06 12.18 -16.87
N PHE A 45 10.05 11.24 -15.93
CA PHE A 45 10.32 11.45 -14.52
C PHE A 45 11.42 10.49 -14.06
N ASN A 46 12.26 10.95 -13.14
CA ASN A 46 13.34 10.14 -12.57
C ASN A 46 12.91 9.31 -11.35
N MET A 47 11.78 9.63 -10.73
CA MET A 47 11.27 8.95 -9.54
C MET A 47 9.80 8.61 -9.71
N ILE A 48 9.42 7.38 -9.36
CA ILE A 48 8.01 6.95 -9.20
C ILE A 48 7.77 6.51 -7.76
N CYS A 49 6.62 6.86 -7.20
CA CYS A 49 6.16 6.32 -5.92
C CYS A 49 4.70 5.92 -6.01
N GLY A 50 4.33 4.80 -5.39
CA GLY A 50 2.94 4.40 -5.30
C GLY A 50 2.78 2.98 -4.76
N GLY A 51 1.55 2.49 -4.80
CA GLY A 51 1.20 1.14 -4.41
C GLY A 51 -0.12 0.76 -5.04
N SER A 52 -0.20 -0.44 -5.61
CA SER A 52 -1.47 -0.97 -6.12
C SER A 52 -2.43 -1.27 -4.95
N PRO A 53 -3.77 -1.23 -5.17
CA PRO A 53 -4.73 -1.55 -4.11
C PRO A 53 -4.45 -2.91 -3.44
N CYS A 54 -4.37 -2.90 -2.11
CA CYS A 54 -3.93 -4.04 -1.31
C CYS A 54 -5.05 -5.03 -0.93
N GLN A 55 -6.27 -4.84 -1.42
CA GLN A 55 -7.47 -5.54 -0.92
C GLN A 55 -7.40 -7.06 -1.12
N ASP A 56 -6.88 -7.53 -2.25
CA ASP A 56 -6.80 -8.96 -2.54
C ASP A 56 -5.56 -9.62 -1.90
N PHE A 57 -4.63 -8.83 -1.36
CA PHE A 57 -3.48 -9.31 -0.59
C PHE A 57 -3.68 -9.21 0.93
N SER A 58 -4.63 -8.40 1.40
CA SER A 58 -4.88 -8.18 2.83
C SER A 58 -5.35 -9.43 3.57
N LEU A 59 -4.89 -9.60 4.82
CA LEU A 59 -5.39 -10.64 5.74
C LEU A 59 -6.90 -10.49 6.02
N ALA A 60 -7.41 -9.26 6.01
CA ALA A 60 -8.83 -8.96 6.25
C ALA A 60 -9.70 -9.16 4.98
N GLY A 61 -9.07 -9.45 3.84
CA GLY A 61 -9.75 -9.72 2.57
C GLY A 61 -9.86 -11.21 2.25
N LYS A 62 -10.36 -11.54 1.05
CA LYS A 62 -10.47 -12.93 0.56
C LYS A 62 -9.11 -13.57 0.21
N GLN A 63 -8.02 -12.79 0.28
CA GLN A 63 -6.67 -13.21 -0.10
C GLN A 63 -6.61 -13.85 -1.49
N ALA A 64 -7.40 -13.37 -2.44
CA ALA A 64 -7.47 -13.94 -3.79
C ALA A 64 -6.19 -13.67 -4.61
N GLY A 65 -5.37 -12.69 -4.21
CA GLY A 65 -4.22 -12.25 -4.99
C GLY A 65 -4.61 -11.51 -6.27
N SER A 66 -3.66 -11.35 -7.18
CA SER A 66 -3.93 -10.81 -8.53
C SER A 66 -4.46 -11.93 -9.43
N VAL A 67 -5.74 -11.87 -9.79
CA VAL A 67 -6.38 -12.89 -10.65
C VAL A 67 -7.09 -12.20 -11.80
N TRP A 68 -6.81 -12.67 -13.02
CA TRP A 68 -7.57 -12.33 -14.21
C TRP A 68 -8.41 -13.52 -14.61
N LYS A 69 -9.64 -13.27 -15.06
CA LYS A 69 -10.55 -14.30 -15.56
C LYS A 69 -10.98 -13.97 -16.99
N CYS A 70 -10.70 -14.86 -17.94
CA CYS A 70 -11.22 -14.71 -19.29
C CYS A 70 -12.75 -14.87 -19.28
N LYS A 71 -13.48 -13.90 -19.82
CA LYS A 71 -14.94 -13.95 -19.89
C LYS A 71 -15.46 -14.95 -20.93
N ASP A 72 -14.66 -15.24 -21.95
CA ASP A 72 -15.07 -16.12 -23.05
C ASP A 72 -14.87 -17.60 -22.71
N CYS A 73 -13.74 -17.97 -22.08
CA CYS A 73 -13.42 -19.37 -21.75
C CYS A 73 -13.43 -19.69 -20.25
N GLY A 74 -13.63 -18.69 -19.39
CA GLY A 74 -13.67 -18.84 -17.93
C GLY A 74 -12.33 -19.10 -17.25
N TYR A 75 -11.22 -19.18 -18.00
CA TYR A 75 -9.89 -19.48 -17.47
C TYR A 75 -9.41 -18.37 -16.53
N ALA A 76 -8.99 -18.75 -15.32
CA ALA A 76 -8.49 -17.84 -14.30
C ALA A 76 -7.00 -18.07 -14.03
N TYR A 77 -6.22 -17.00 -14.01
CA TYR A 77 -4.76 -17.05 -13.88
C TYR A 77 -4.23 -15.79 -13.21
N ASN A 78 -2.99 -15.84 -12.70
CA ASN A 78 -2.31 -14.66 -12.19
C ASN A 78 -1.56 -13.97 -13.34
N PRO A 79 -1.85 -12.69 -13.65
CA PRO A 79 -1.24 -12.02 -14.80
C PRO A 79 0.28 -11.82 -14.65
N LEU A 80 0.83 -11.83 -13.43
CA LEU A 80 2.27 -11.75 -13.18
C LEU A 80 3.01 -13.05 -13.53
N GLN A 81 2.31 -14.17 -13.68
CA GLN A 81 2.90 -15.42 -14.16
C GLN A 81 3.02 -15.45 -15.68
N ILE A 82 2.38 -14.51 -16.38
CA ILE A 82 2.45 -14.36 -17.83
C ILE A 82 3.43 -13.25 -18.16
N HIS A 83 4.36 -13.55 -19.06
CA HIS A 83 5.32 -12.57 -19.57
C HIS A 83 4.57 -11.35 -20.12
N TYR A 84 5.04 -10.14 -19.78
CA TYR A 84 4.31 -8.90 -20.03
C TYR A 84 4.01 -8.64 -21.51
N THR A 85 4.76 -9.23 -22.45
CA THR A 85 4.52 -9.13 -23.89
C THR A 85 3.33 -9.95 -24.40
N LYS A 86 2.81 -10.89 -23.61
CA LYS A 86 1.68 -11.76 -23.96
C LYS A 86 0.48 -11.58 -23.03
N ARG A 87 0.58 -10.63 -22.08
CA ARG A 87 -0.38 -10.48 -20.98
C ARG A 87 -1.74 -9.98 -21.46
N ASP A 88 -1.80 -9.28 -22.59
CA ASP A 88 -3.00 -8.69 -23.19
C ASP A 88 -4.01 -9.71 -23.76
N THR A 89 -3.64 -10.98 -23.85
CA THR A 89 -4.48 -12.08 -24.34
C THR A 89 -4.59 -13.20 -23.32
N CYS A 90 -5.69 -13.94 -23.38
CA CYS A 90 -5.87 -15.16 -22.60
C CYS A 90 -4.93 -16.25 -23.12
N GLU A 91 -4.08 -16.79 -22.25
CA GLU A 91 -3.14 -17.87 -22.61
C GLU A 91 -3.85 -19.13 -23.16
N LYS A 92 -5.10 -19.39 -22.74
CA LYS A 92 -5.86 -20.57 -23.14
C LYS A 92 -6.54 -20.43 -24.51
N CYS A 93 -7.12 -19.27 -24.81
CA CYS A 93 -7.97 -19.10 -26.00
C CYS A 93 -7.64 -17.87 -26.87
N GLY A 94 -6.64 -17.07 -26.51
CA GLY A 94 -6.23 -15.88 -27.24
C GLY A 94 -7.18 -14.68 -27.11
N SER A 95 -8.26 -14.77 -26.33
CA SER A 95 -9.22 -13.68 -26.16
C SER A 95 -8.63 -12.50 -25.38
N HIS A 96 -8.99 -11.27 -25.78
CA HIS A 96 -8.70 -10.03 -25.05
C HIS A 96 -9.75 -9.69 -23.98
N ASN A 97 -10.84 -10.46 -23.88
CA ASN A 97 -11.96 -10.18 -22.99
C ASN A 97 -11.66 -10.69 -21.56
N LEU A 98 -10.80 -9.95 -20.85
CA LEU A 98 -10.27 -10.31 -19.53
C LEU A 98 -10.95 -9.48 -18.42
N ASP A 99 -11.51 -10.18 -17.43
CA ASP A 99 -12.01 -9.59 -16.18
C ASP A 99 -10.85 -9.44 -15.19
N LYS A 100 -10.53 -8.21 -14.79
CA LYS A 100 -9.33 -7.86 -14.03
C LYS A 100 -9.70 -7.47 -12.59
N THR A 101 -9.07 -8.06 -11.57
CA THR A 101 -9.28 -7.66 -10.16
C THR A 101 -8.58 -6.34 -9.83
N ARG A 102 -8.99 -5.66 -8.74
CA ARG A 102 -8.37 -4.38 -8.32
C ARG A 102 -6.89 -4.52 -7.94
N SER A 103 -6.48 -5.62 -7.29
CA SER A 103 -5.06 -5.83 -6.98
C SER A 103 -4.22 -6.16 -8.21
N SER A 104 -4.84 -6.46 -9.36
CA SER A 104 -4.09 -6.61 -10.61
C SER A 104 -3.54 -5.30 -11.16
N LEU A 105 -3.89 -4.13 -10.59
CA LEU A 105 -3.26 -2.86 -10.92
C LEU A 105 -1.75 -2.84 -10.63
N LEU A 106 -1.20 -3.83 -9.92
CA LEU A 106 0.24 -4.08 -9.86
C LEU A 106 0.86 -4.21 -11.26
N VAL A 107 0.16 -4.81 -12.23
CA VAL A 107 0.65 -4.92 -13.61
C VAL A 107 0.63 -3.59 -14.35
N GLU A 108 -0.25 -2.66 -13.98
CA GLU A 108 -0.29 -1.31 -14.54
C GLU A 108 0.89 -0.49 -14.00
N TRP A 109 1.25 -0.67 -12.74
CA TRP A 109 2.44 -0.05 -12.16
C TRP A 109 3.73 -0.54 -12.84
N LEU A 110 3.83 -1.85 -13.12
CA LEU A 110 4.92 -2.42 -13.92
C LEU A 110 4.94 -1.89 -15.36
N ARG A 111 3.78 -1.74 -16.00
CA ARG A 111 3.66 -1.14 -17.33
C ARG A 111 4.24 0.27 -17.36
N MET A 112 3.91 1.10 -16.36
CA MET A 112 4.46 2.46 -16.24
C MET A 112 5.99 2.47 -16.10
N ILE A 113 6.56 1.57 -15.29
CA ILE A 113 8.02 1.48 -15.12
C ILE A 113 8.71 1.04 -16.40
N ARG A 114 8.13 0.06 -17.09
CA ARG A 114 8.65 -0.43 -18.37
C ARG A 114 8.67 0.67 -19.43
N GLY A 115 7.62 1.47 -19.51
CA GLY A 115 7.50 2.55 -20.49
C GLY A 115 8.39 3.75 -20.18
N VAL A 116 8.25 4.33 -18.98
CA VAL A 116 8.93 5.59 -18.63
C VAL A 116 10.39 5.36 -18.23
N ARG A 117 10.71 4.18 -17.68
CA ARG A 117 12.03 3.81 -17.15
C ARG A 117 12.58 4.87 -16.16
N PRO A 118 11.95 5.08 -14.99
CA PRO A 118 12.44 6.02 -13.97
C PRO A 118 13.81 5.59 -13.41
N ASP A 119 14.58 6.51 -12.87
CA ASP A 119 15.91 6.19 -12.30
C ASP A 119 15.81 5.34 -11.03
N TRP A 120 14.78 5.59 -10.23
CA TRP A 120 14.45 4.81 -9.05
C TRP A 120 12.96 4.94 -8.69
N GLY A 121 12.50 4.14 -7.74
CA GLY A 121 11.14 4.27 -7.25
C GLY A 121 10.87 3.59 -5.92
N ILE A 122 9.65 3.77 -5.44
CA ILE A 122 9.12 3.17 -4.21
C ILE A 122 7.78 2.50 -4.52
N TYR A 123 7.67 1.24 -4.17
CA TYR A 123 6.43 0.49 -4.14
C TYR A 123 6.03 0.20 -2.69
N GLU A 124 4.81 0.54 -2.31
CA GLU A 124 4.24 0.22 -0.99
C GLU A 124 3.09 -0.79 -1.11
N ASN A 125 3.02 -1.73 -0.16
CA ASN A 125 1.84 -2.57 0.00
C ASN A 125 1.73 -3.15 1.43
N VAL A 126 0.67 -3.91 1.70
CA VAL A 126 0.51 -4.65 2.95
C VAL A 126 1.59 -5.71 3.13
N LYS A 127 2.05 -5.90 4.37
CA LYS A 127 3.02 -6.94 4.76
C LYS A 127 2.70 -8.33 4.21
N ASN A 128 1.42 -8.66 4.04
CA ASN A 128 1.04 -10.02 3.63
C ASN A 128 1.44 -10.37 2.19
N ILE A 129 1.76 -9.40 1.32
CA ILE A 129 2.27 -9.69 -0.03
C ILE A 129 3.63 -10.42 0.00
N VAL A 130 4.43 -10.21 1.06
CA VAL A 130 5.67 -10.96 1.33
C VAL A 130 5.46 -12.10 2.35
N GLY A 131 4.20 -12.41 2.67
CA GLY A 131 3.83 -13.55 3.50
C GLY A 131 3.92 -14.87 2.74
N LYS A 132 3.87 -15.99 3.48
CA LYS A 132 4.05 -17.36 2.94
C LYS A 132 3.23 -17.67 1.69
N LYS A 133 2.03 -17.10 1.56
CA LYS A 133 1.12 -17.33 0.43
C LYS A 133 1.59 -16.71 -0.89
N PHE A 134 2.21 -15.53 -0.81
CA PHE A 134 2.45 -14.68 -1.98
C PHE A 134 3.93 -14.41 -2.26
N LYS A 135 4.81 -14.59 -1.26
CA LYS A 135 6.25 -14.32 -1.37
C LYS A 135 6.89 -15.04 -2.54
N ASP A 136 6.75 -16.37 -2.59
CA ASP A 136 7.42 -17.21 -3.59
C ASP A 136 6.63 -17.33 -4.90
N THR A 137 5.52 -16.60 -5.04
CA THR A 137 4.67 -16.61 -6.24
C THR A 137 4.55 -15.22 -6.83
N THR A 138 3.64 -14.40 -6.30
CA THR A 138 3.30 -13.07 -6.83
C THR A 138 4.44 -12.08 -6.61
N PHE A 139 5.00 -12.04 -5.40
CA PHE A 139 6.03 -11.06 -5.07
C PHE A 139 7.36 -11.39 -5.76
N LYS A 140 7.73 -12.67 -5.81
CA LYS A 140 8.88 -13.13 -6.59
C LYS A 140 8.76 -12.78 -8.08
N ALA A 141 7.62 -13.08 -8.72
CA ALA A 141 7.41 -12.72 -10.13
C ALA A 141 7.47 -11.18 -10.35
N PHE A 142 6.97 -10.40 -9.38
CA PHE A 142 7.09 -8.95 -9.40
C PHE A 142 8.56 -8.47 -9.35
N GLU A 143 9.39 -9.04 -8.48
CA GLU A 143 10.83 -8.72 -8.42
C GLU A 143 11.56 -9.16 -9.70
N GLU A 144 11.29 -10.36 -10.21
CA GLU A 144 11.90 -10.88 -11.43
C GLU A 144 11.61 -10.01 -12.65
N GLU A 145 10.37 -9.53 -12.80
CA GLU A 145 9.99 -8.62 -13.89
C GLU A 145 10.71 -7.26 -13.77
N LEU A 146 10.87 -6.72 -12.56
CA LEU A 146 11.68 -5.51 -12.33
C LEU A 146 13.18 -5.73 -12.66
N HIS A 147 13.72 -6.91 -12.33
CA HIS A 147 15.10 -7.26 -12.68
C HIS A 147 15.31 -7.36 -14.18
N GLU A 148 14.31 -7.88 -14.91
CA GLU A 148 14.29 -7.93 -16.37
C GLU A 148 14.27 -6.51 -16.97
N TYR A 149 13.54 -5.58 -16.36
CA TYR A 149 13.51 -4.17 -16.77
C TYR A 149 14.83 -3.42 -16.52
N GLY A 150 15.78 -4.03 -15.81
CA GLY A 150 17.09 -3.47 -15.53
C GLY A 150 17.19 -2.76 -14.17
N TYR A 151 16.40 -3.17 -13.18
CA TYR A 151 16.48 -2.63 -11.82
C TYR A 151 17.06 -3.64 -10.84
N ASN A 152 17.76 -3.16 -9.83
CA ASN A 152 17.96 -3.87 -8.58
C ASN A 152 16.81 -3.53 -7.63
N THR A 153 16.41 -4.50 -6.80
CA THR A 153 15.33 -4.33 -5.81
C THR A 153 15.84 -4.53 -4.40
N TYR A 154 15.32 -3.71 -3.48
CA TYR A 154 15.55 -3.81 -2.04
C TYR A 154 14.20 -3.72 -1.37
N TRP A 155 13.87 -4.62 -0.43
CA TRP A 155 12.60 -4.51 0.27
C TRP A 155 12.73 -4.85 1.75
N SER A 156 11.86 -4.24 2.55
CA SER A 156 11.74 -4.52 3.97
C SER A 156 10.33 -4.25 4.46
N VAL A 157 9.95 -4.91 5.55
CA VAL A 157 8.69 -4.63 6.26
C VAL A 157 9.00 -3.65 7.37
N LEU A 158 8.44 -2.45 7.28
CA LEU A 158 8.60 -1.39 8.27
C LEU A 158 7.30 -1.20 9.05
N ASN A 159 7.41 -0.87 10.32
CA ASN A 159 6.26 -0.58 11.19
C ASN A 159 6.27 0.89 11.59
N ALA A 160 5.18 1.62 11.33
CA ALA A 160 5.07 3.05 11.61
C ALA A 160 5.41 3.41 13.08
N LYS A 161 5.12 2.52 14.04
CA LYS A 161 5.47 2.68 15.46
C LYS A 161 6.97 2.86 15.72
N ASN A 162 7.83 2.39 14.83
CA ASN A 162 9.28 2.53 14.96
C ASN A 162 9.81 3.84 14.33
N TYR A 163 8.92 4.69 13.80
CA TYR A 163 9.26 5.92 13.08
C TYR A 163 8.44 7.12 13.58
N GLY A 164 8.12 7.14 14.89
CA GLY A 164 7.49 8.28 15.55
C GLY A 164 5.97 8.41 15.38
N ILE A 165 5.30 7.40 14.80
CA ILE A 165 3.84 7.40 14.65
C ILE A 165 3.24 6.36 15.62
N PRO A 166 2.35 6.72 16.57
CA PRO A 166 1.78 5.81 17.56
C PRO A 166 0.72 4.85 16.97
N GLN A 167 1.08 4.13 15.91
CA GLN A 167 0.20 3.23 15.17
C GLN A 167 0.95 1.95 14.80
N ASN A 168 0.40 0.79 15.20
CA ASN A 168 0.88 -0.50 14.73
C ASN A 168 0.45 -0.73 13.27
N ARG A 169 1.29 -0.30 12.31
CA ARG A 169 1.03 -0.39 10.87
C ARG A 169 2.26 -0.93 10.16
N GLU A 170 2.26 -2.24 9.94
CA GLU A 170 3.30 -2.92 9.15
C GLU A 170 2.99 -2.83 7.66
N ARG A 171 3.96 -2.36 6.88
CA ARG A 171 3.89 -2.28 5.41
C ARG A 171 5.20 -2.75 4.80
N VAL A 172 5.10 -3.40 3.66
CA VAL A 172 6.28 -3.68 2.84
C VAL A 172 6.57 -2.45 1.99
N TYR A 173 7.84 -2.09 1.93
CA TYR A 173 8.36 -1.10 1.01
C TYR A 173 9.37 -1.81 0.13
N LEU A 174 9.19 -1.72 -1.18
CA LEU A 174 10.17 -2.15 -2.18
C LEU A 174 10.72 -0.91 -2.87
N ILE A 175 12.05 -0.82 -2.89
CA ILE A 175 12.82 0.21 -3.55
C ILE A 175 13.42 -0.45 -4.79
N LEU A 176 13.25 0.21 -5.93
CA LEU A 176 13.88 -0.17 -7.18
C LEU A 176 14.85 0.93 -7.59
N ILE A 177 16.04 0.54 -8.04
CA ILE A 177 17.08 1.45 -8.51
C ILE A 177 17.61 0.88 -9.82
N LYS A 178 17.72 1.70 -10.87
CA LYS A 178 18.32 1.26 -12.14
C LYS A 178 19.70 0.66 -11.89
N LYS A 179 19.99 -0.49 -12.50
CA LYS A 179 21.25 -1.23 -12.29
C LYS A 179 22.49 -0.37 -12.57
N GLU A 180 22.43 0.48 -13.60
CA GLU A 180 23.52 1.37 -13.96
C GLU A 180 23.75 2.54 -12.97
N LEU A 181 22.76 2.85 -12.12
CA LEU A 181 22.84 3.92 -11.11
C LEU A 181 23.06 3.38 -9.70
N ASP A 182 22.81 2.09 -9.48
CA ASP A 182 22.86 1.48 -8.17
C ASP A 182 24.30 1.18 -7.73
N ASN A 183 24.68 1.71 -6.58
CA ASN A 183 25.99 1.49 -5.97
C ASN A 183 25.99 0.37 -4.92
N GLY A 184 24.86 -0.29 -4.69
CA GLY A 184 24.72 -1.40 -3.75
C GLY A 184 24.73 -1.00 -2.27
N LYS A 185 24.66 0.29 -1.95
CA LYS A 185 24.77 0.82 -0.57
C LYS A 185 23.44 1.29 0.01
N PHE A 186 22.32 1.02 -0.67
CA PHE A 186 21.01 1.40 -0.14
C PHE A 186 20.73 0.62 1.16
N GLU A 187 20.38 1.35 2.20
CA GLU A 187 19.92 0.80 3.47
C GLU A 187 18.59 1.46 3.86
N PHE A 188 17.67 0.65 4.39
CA PHE A 188 16.44 1.18 4.98
C PHE A 188 16.74 2.02 6.23
N PRO A 189 15.92 3.03 6.53
CA PRO A 189 16.11 3.86 7.71
C PRO A 189 16.08 3.00 8.97
N LYS A 190 16.97 3.32 9.92
CA LYS A 190 16.94 2.73 11.26
C LYS A 190 15.73 3.24 12.02
N SER A 191 15.24 2.44 12.96
CA SER A 191 14.19 2.87 13.89
C SER A 191 14.61 4.13 14.64
N LEU A 192 13.67 5.03 14.86
CA LEU A 192 13.87 6.23 15.65
C LEU A 192 13.66 5.91 17.12
N ASP A 193 14.51 6.43 17.98
CA ASP A 193 14.33 6.39 19.44
C ASP A 193 13.43 7.54 19.86
N ILE A 194 12.13 7.41 19.55
CA ILE A 194 11.11 8.43 19.79
C ILE A 194 9.90 7.77 20.43
N SER A 195 9.49 8.28 21.59
CA SER A 195 8.25 7.88 22.27
C SER A 195 7.17 8.94 22.05
N VAL A 196 6.43 8.83 20.95
CA VAL A 196 5.14 9.51 20.79
C VAL A 196 4.05 8.49 21.14
N SER A 197 3.12 8.89 21.99
CA SER A 197 1.97 8.11 22.41
C SER A 197 0.71 8.57 21.67
N MET A 198 -0.35 7.76 21.74
CA MET A 198 -1.64 8.15 21.19
C MET A 198 -2.20 9.40 21.87
N MET A 199 -1.91 9.60 23.17
CA MET A 199 -2.38 10.78 23.91
C MET A 199 -1.81 12.08 23.35
N ASP A 200 -0.60 12.05 22.79
CA ASP A 200 0.07 13.24 22.27
C ASP A 200 -0.53 13.77 20.96
N ILE A 201 -1.44 13.01 20.33
CA ILE A 201 -2.07 13.37 19.04
C ILE A 201 -3.59 13.55 19.14
N LEU A 202 -4.17 13.43 20.34
CA LEU A 202 -5.60 13.64 20.53
C LEU A 202 -5.93 15.13 20.55
N GLU A 203 -7.07 15.48 19.96
CA GLU A 203 -7.67 16.80 20.14
C GLU A 203 -8.30 16.89 21.53
N GLU A 204 -8.12 18.01 22.23
CA GLU A 204 -8.64 18.21 23.59
C GLU A 204 -10.18 18.25 23.62
N GLU A 205 -10.78 18.85 22.59
CA GLU A 205 -12.23 19.01 22.45
C GLU A 205 -12.66 18.56 21.06
N VAL A 206 -13.68 17.70 20.99
CA VAL A 206 -14.24 17.20 19.72
C VAL A 206 -15.77 17.32 19.72
N GLU A 207 -16.36 17.49 18.54
CA GLU A 207 -17.81 17.57 18.38
C GLU A 207 -18.52 16.26 18.79
N GLU A 208 -19.75 16.38 19.32
CA GLU A 208 -20.57 15.25 19.80
C GLU A 208 -20.75 14.13 18.75
N LYS A 209 -20.76 14.48 17.45
CA LYS A 209 -20.90 13.52 16.35
C LYS A 209 -19.78 12.46 16.29
N PHE A 210 -18.64 12.71 16.92
CA PHE A 210 -17.52 11.77 17.01
C PHE A 210 -17.67 10.77 18.17
N TYR A 211 -18.59 11.03 19.11
CA TYR A 211 -18.90 10.11 20.20
C TYR A 211 -19.81 8.97 19.71
N LEU A 212 -19.64 7.80 20.33
CA LEU A 212 -20.52 6.67 20.05
C LEU A 212 -21.91 6.93 20.66
N PRO A 213 -23.00 6.58 19.95
CA PRO A 213 -24.34 6.59 20.53
C PRO A 213 -24.40 5.74 21.80
N GLN A 214 -25.10 6.23 22.83
CA GLN A 214 -25.19 5.57 24.14
C GLN A 214 -25.60 4.09 24.07
N GLU A 215 -26.52 3.75 23.16
CA GLU A 215 -26.93 2.35 22.94
C GLU A 215 -25.78 1.45 22.50
N LYS A 216 -24.86 1.94 21.64
CA LYS A 216 -23.67 1.19 21.23
C LYS A 216 -22.66 1.07 22.37
N VAL A 217 -22.51 2.12 23.18
CA VAL A 217 -21.65 2.10 24.37
C VAL A 217 -22.12 1.02 25.34
N GLN A 218 -23.41 0.98 25.67
CA GLN A 218 -23.98 -0.04 26.55
C GLN A 218 -23.75 -1.46 26.02
N LYS A 219 -23.95 -1.69 24.72
CA LYS A 219 -23.67 -3.00 24.09
C LYS A 219 -22.19 -3.39 24.19
N LEU A 220 -21.27 -2.45 24.01
CA LEU A 220 -19.83 -2.70 24.14
C LEU A 220 -19.46 -3.05 25.58
N ILE A 221 -19.98 -2.32 26.56
CA ILE A 221 -19.76 -2.59 27.99
C ILE A 221 -20.26 -4.00 28.32
N GLN A 222 -21.48 -4.35 27.92
CA GLN A 222 -22.06 -5.67 28.18
C GLN A 222 -21.21 -6.80 27.55
N ASP A 223 -20.73 -6.61 26.31
CA ASP A 223 -19.85 -7.57 25.64
C ASP A 223 -18.50 -7.71 26.36
N MET A 224 -17.93 -6.61 26.86
CA MET A 224 -16.69 -6.63 27.65
C MET A 224 -16.86 -7.36 28.99
N GLU A 225 -17.98 -7.14 29.69
CA GLU A 225 -18.35 -7.86 30.91
C GLU A 225 -18.51 -9.35 30.64
N ASN A 226 -19.25 -9.70 29.59
CA ASN A 226 -19.50 -11.09 29.18
C ASN A 226 -18.21 -11.83 28.82
N ARG A 227 -17.26 -11.14 28.18
CA ARG A 227 -15.94 -11.69 27.82
C ARG A 227 -14.95 -11.73 28.99
N LYS A 228 -15.32 -11.23 30.18
CA LYS A 228 -14.38 -10.96 31.30
C LYS A 228 -13.15 -10.16 30.82
N ALA A 229 -13.32 -9.29 29.83
CA ALA A 229 -12.25 -8.47 29.27
C ALA A 229 -11.93 -7.25 30.16
N LEU A 230 -12.84 -6.90 31.09
CA LEU A 230 -12.61 -5.99 32.21
C LEU A 230 -11.86 -6.74 33.34
N LEU A 231 -10.62 -7.15 33.09
CA LEU A 231 -9.71 -7.63 34.13
C LEU A 231 -8.41 -6.82 34.08
N PHE A 232 -8.56 -5.52 34.27
CA PHE A 232 -7.60 -4.73 35.03
C PHE A 232 -8.45 -3.90 35.98
N GLU A 233 -8.72 -4.44 37.17
CA GLU A 233 -8.95 -3.58 38.32
C GLU A 233 -7.57 -3.03 38.67
N PRO A 234 -7.29 -1.73 38.44
CA PRO A 234 -6.04 -1.16 38.89
C PRO A 234 -6.05 -1.27 40.41
N ASP A 235 -5.12 -2.05 40.96
CA ASP A 235 -4.87 -2.04 42.39
C ASP A 235 -4.61 -0.59 42.82
N GLU A 236 -5.46 -0.06 43.72
CA GLU A 236 -5.33 1.31 44.23
C GLU A 236 -3.93 1.55 44.83
N GLU A 237 -3.27 0.48 45.28
CA GLU A 237 -1.91 0.52 45.82
C GLU A 237 -0.83 0.74 44.73
N GLN A 238 -1.02 0.19 43.52
CA GLN A 238 -0.12 0.42 42.38
C GLN A 238 -0.30 1.82 41.78
N THR A 239 -1.53 2.32 41.75
CA THR A 239 -1.86 3.63 41.17
C THR A 239 -1.30 4.79 42.02
N LYS A 240 -1.19 4.62 43.35
CA LYS A 240 -0.52 5.58 44.24
C LYS A 240 1.00 5.64 44.03
N LYS A 241 1.65 4.52 43.68
CA LYS A 241 3.11 4.49 43.41
C LYS A 241 3.50 5.21 42.11
N LEU A 242 2.63 5.20 41.09
CA LEU A 242 2.89 5.91 39.83
C LEU A 242 2.69 7.43 39.89
N LYS A 243 2.02 7.97 40.92
CA LYS A 243 1.87 9.42 41.13
C LYS A 243 2.99 10.07 41.96
N MET A 244 4.00 9.29 42.37
CA MET A 244 5.12 9.75 43.19
C MET A 244 6.48 9.68 42.48
N ILE A 245 6.49 9.66 41.15
CA ILE A 245 7.72 9.76 40.32
C ILE A 245 7.54 10.90 39.32
#